data_AF-A0A1H2R868-F1
#
_entry.id   AF-A0A1H2R868-F1
#
_cell.length_a   1.000
_cell.length_b   1.000
_cell.length_c   1.000
_cell.angle_alpha   90.00
_cell.angle_beta   90.00
_cell.angle_gamma   90.00
#
_symmetry.space_group_name_H-M   'P 1'
#
loop_
_entity.id
_entity.type
_entity.pdbx_description
1 polymer ?
#
loop_
_entity_poly.entity_id
_entity_poly.type
_entity_poly.pdbx_seq_one_letter_code
_entity_poly.pdbx_strand_id
1 'polypeptide(L)'
;MKYLWTEDTGAGLHFWKLINQIFFDNELAIESKGSNQGMLDALSDLEIKKGDEYYIAFDYVVDNQDIRNKYRLLKSIAEKSEGKVVILDLICFEYLILTFDKLVPWTGTGKADKIKIRDDILSAIEDHRINLSKIDDEKTLQYLAGFKRYSTERVMKSLVGELTENEKWSVKGSLMGECWYKDCCISEHPDNLRCGEPEVEDGSEKMRMLIQSESVQKVLNQI
;
A
#
# COMPACT_ATOMS: atom_id res chain seq x y z
N MET A 1 13.66 -7.45 19.68
CA MET A 1 12.43 -6.68 19.41
C MET A 1 12.17 -6.73 17.91
N LYS A 2 10.91 -6.73 17.47
CA LYS A 2 10.58 -6.66 16.03
C LYS A 2 10.18 -5.23 15.66
N TYR A 3 10.78 -4.69 14.61
CA TYR A 3 10.52 -3.35 14.10
C TYR A 3 9.95 -3.44 12.69
N LEU A 4 8.91 -2.65 12.40
CA LEU A 4 8.51 -2.38 11.00
C LEU A 4 8.85 -0.93 10.71
N TRP A 5 9.83 -0.73 9.83
CA TRP A 5 10.19 0.60 9.36
C TRP A 5 9.64 0.83 7.95
N THR A 6 9.06 2.00 7.73
CA THR A 6 8.50 2.39 6.44
C THR A 6 8.86 3.83 6.07
N GLU A 7 8.96 4.18 4.79
CA GLU A 7 8.91 5.57 4.33
C GLU A 7 7.52 6.17 4.43
N ASP A 8 6.48 5.34 4.50
CA ASP A 8 5.09 5.78 4.47
C ASP A 8 4.82 6.79 5.57
N THR A 9 4.02 7.79 5.23
CA THR A 9 3.49 8.76 6.18
C THR A 9 1.97 8.84 6.03
N GLY A 10 1.31 9.49 6.97
CA GLY A 10 -0.14 9.68 6.91
C GLY A 10 -0.90 8.36 6.83
N ALA A 11 -1.77 8.21 5.83
CA ALA A 11 -2.60 7.03 5.62
C ALA A 11 -1.80 5.71 5.50
N GLY A 12 -0.66 5.70 4.81
CA GLY A 12 0.18 4.49 4.71
C GLY A 12 0.77 4.09 6.07
N LEU A 13 1.27 5.04 6.85
CA LEU A 13 1.72 4.78 8.23
C LEU A 13 0.56 4.31 9.12
N HIS A 14 -0.63 4.89 8.94
CA HIS A 14 -1.81 4.48 9.69
C HIS A 14 -2.21 3.04 9.36
N PHE A 15 -2.16 2.66 8.09
CA PHE A 15 -2.39 1.27 7.65
C PHE A 15 -1.48 0.28 8.38
N TRP A 16 -0.17 0.53 8.41
CA TRP A 16 0.78 -0.35 9.11
C TRP A 16 0.50 -0.44 10.62
N LYS A 17 0.09 0.67 11.25
CA LYS A 17 -0.32 0.69 12.67
C LYS A 17 -1.59 -0.12 12.93
N LEU A 18 -2.58 -0.03 12.03
CA LEU A 18 -3.81 -0.83 12.13
C LEU A 18 -3.51 -2.33 11.98
N ILE A 19 -2.63 -2.71 11.05
CA ILE A 19 -2.16 -4.10 10.92
C ILE A 19 -1.52 -4.57 12.22
N ASN A 20 -0.60 -3.78 12.78
CA ASN A 20 0.06 -4.14 14.03
C ASN A 20 -0.93 -4.36 15.17
N GLN A 21 -1.92 -3.48 15.29
CA GLN A 21 -2.95 -3.56 16.31
C GLN A 21 -3.85 -4.79 16.15
N ILE A 22 -4.22 -5.15 14.92
CA ILE A 22 -5.27 -6.16 14.66
C ILE A 22 -4.69 -7.57 14.45
N PHE A 23 -3.48 -7.67 13.90
CA PHE A 23 -2.87 -8.92 13.46
C PHE A 23 -1.66 -9.34 14.29
N PHE A 24 -0.87 -8.38 14.78
CA PHE A 24 0.35 -8.66 15.55
C PHE A 24 0.22 -8.33 17.04
N ASP A 25 -0.99 -8.07 17.55
CA ASP A 25 -1.24 -7.75 18.96
C ASP A 25 -0.33 -6.61 19.53
N ASN A 26 0.04 -5.66 18.66
CA ASN A 26 1.01 -4.58 18.94
C ASN A 26 2.43 -5.04 19.29
N GLU A 27 2.85 -6.22 18.86
CA GLU A 27 4.20 -6.76 19.08
C GLU A 27 5.28 -6.09 18.21
N LEU A 28 4.90 -5.40 17.12
CA LEU A 28 5.85 -4.66 16.28
C LEU A 28 5.99 -3.20 16.73
N ALA A 29 7.22 -2.70 16.73
CA ALA A 29 7.50 -1.27 16.81
C ALA A 29 7.43 -0.64 15.41
N ILE A 30 6.30 0.01 15.10
CA ILE A 30 6.05 0.65 13.80
C ILE A 30 6.61 2.08 13.77
N GLU A 31 7.52 2.36 12.84
CA GLU A 31 8.12 3.69 12.69
C GLU A 31 8.19 4.14 11.23
N SER A 32 7.80 5.39 10.98
CA SER A 32 8.07 6.03 9.69
C SER A 32 9.42 6.72 9.70
N LYS A 33 10.20 6.54 8.63
CA LYS A 33 11.42 7.30 8.35
C LYS A 33 11.17 8.43 7.34
N GLY A 34 9.90 8.64 6.95
CA GLY A 34 9.40 9.77 6.16
C GLY A 34 9.80 9.81 4.69
N SER A 35 10.85 9.10 4.31
CA SER A 35 11.31 8.98 2.92
C SER A 35 12.26 7.80 2.75
N ASN A 36 12.43 7.38 1.49
CA ASN A 36 13.42 6.35 1.11
C ASN A 36 14.85 6.73 1.52
N GLN A 37 15.19 8.03 1.52
CA GLN A 37 16.50 8.49 1.97
C GLN A 37 16.62 8.41 3.49
N GLY A 38 15.63 8.91 4.23
CA GLY A 38 15.61 8.81 5.69
C GLY A 38 15.68 7.37 6.20
N MET A 39 15.08 6.42 5.46
CA MET A 39 15.22 5.00 5.72
C MET A 39 16.66 4.51 5.62
N LEU A 40 17.34 4.86 4.53
CA LEU A 40 18.73 4.48 4.30
C LEU A 40 19.68 5.11 5.32
N ASP A 41 19.45 6.37 5.67
CA ASP A 41 20.24 7.08 6.67
C ASP A 41 20.09 6.37 8.03
N ALA A 42 18.85 6.09 8.45
CA ALA A 42 18.57 5.39 9.71
C ALA A 42 19.18 3.98 9.78
N LEU A 43 19.19 3.26 8.65
CA LEU A 43 19.79 1.91 8.57
C LEU A 43 21.31 1.95 8.53
N SER A 44 21.90 3.01 7.96
CA SER A 44 23.37 3.15 7.90
C SER A 44 23.97 3.38 9.28
N ASP A 45 23.25 4.08 10.15
CA ASP A 45 23.65 4.35 11.54
C ASP A 45 23.14 3.29 12.53
N LEU A 46 22.50 2.21 12.04
CA LEU A 46 21.84 1.23 12.90
C LEU A 46 22.84 0.28 13.58
N GLU A 47 22.97 0.41 14.90
CA GLU A 47 23.62 -0.60 15.73
C GLU A 47 22.65 -1.74 16.08
N ILE A 48 22.74 -2.85 15.34
CA ILE A 48 21.80 -3.97 15.52
C ILE A 48 22.12 -4.77 16.79
N LYS A 49 21.27 -4.61 17.81
CA LYS A 49 21.35 -5.39 19.06
C LYS A 49 21.03 -6.87 18.82
N LYS A 50 21.50 -7.72 19.73
CA LYS A 50 21.22 -9.15 19.69
C LYS A 50 19.73 -9.41 19.95
N GLY A 51 19.05 -10.04 18.98
CA GLY A 51 17.62 -10.35 19.06
C GLY A 51 16.68 -9.28 18.51
N ASP A 52 17.21 -8.23 17.88
CA ASP A 52 16.40 -7.27 17.13
C ASP A 52 16.30 -7.67 15.65
N GLU A 53 15.09 -7.53 15.11
CA GLU A 53 14.73 -7.80 13.71
C GLU A 53 14.02 -6.58 13.14
N TYR A 54 14.37 -6.20 11.92
CA TYR A 54 13.90 -5.00 11.23
C TYR A 54 13.29 -5.38 9.89
N TYR A 55 11.98 -5.21 9.78
CA TYR A 55 11.20 -5.43 8.58
C TYR A 55 11.03 -4.08 7.87
N ILE A 56 11.50 -3.97 6.64
CA ILE A 56 11.56 -2.71 5.90
C ILE A 56 10.49 -2.73 4.82
N ALA A 57 9.41 -1.97 5.04
CA ALA A 57 8.40 -1.69 4.03
C ALA A 57 8.89 -0.53 3.16
N PHE A 58 9.47 -0.86 2.00
CA PHE A 58 10.08 0.10 1.07
C PHE A 58 9.48 -0.02 -0.32
N ASP A 59 9.05 1.11 -0.89
CA ASP A 59 8.51 1.25 -2.23
C ASP A 59 9.50 0.71 -3.29
N TYR A 60 9.27 -0.52 -3.77
CA TYR A 60 10.13 -1.12 -4.79
C TYR A 60 9.62 -0.79 -6.20
N VAL A 61 10.02 0.39 -6.68
CA VAL A 61 9.54 0.97 -7.95
C VAL A 61 10.63 0.89 -9.01
N VAL A 62 10.61 -0.18 -9.81
CA VAL A 62 11.72 -0.50 -10.74
C VAL A 62 11.82 0.44 -11.94
N ASP A 63 10.81 1.23 -12.26
CA ASP A 63 10.83 2.19 -13.36
C ASP A 63 11.37 3.58 -12.95
N ASN A 64 11.66 3.79 -11.67
CA ASN A 64 12.28 5.02 -11.15
C ASN A 64 13.77 4.78 -10.83
N GLN A 65 14.67 5.46 -11.57
CA GLN A 65 16.12 5.28 -11.42
C GLN A 65 16.66 5.64 -10.02
N ASP A 66 16.12 6.68 -9.39
CA ASP A 66 16.54 7.11 -8.06
C ASP A 66 16.15 6.06 -7.00
N ILE A 67 14.91 5.58 -7.05
CA ILE A 67 14.42 4.52 -6.17
C ILE A 67 15.21 3.22 -6.38
N ARG A 68 15.50 2.84 -7.64
CA ARG A 68 16.36 1.68 -7.94
C ARG A 68 17.74 1.78 -7.31
N ASN A 69 18.37 2.96 -7.35
CA ASN A 69 19.69 3.16 -6.76
C ASN A 69 19.64 3.05 -5.22
N LYS A 70 18.62 3.64 -4.60
CA LYS A 70 18.38 3.55 -3.15
C LYS A 70 18.11 2.11 -2.71
N TYR A 71 17.29 1.39 -3.47
CA TYR A 71 16.98 -0.02 -3.20
C TYR A 71 18.21 -0.93 -3.30
N ARG A 72 19.15 -0.65 -4.21
CA ARG A 72 20.45 -1.37 -4.26
C ARG A 72 21.28 -1.16 -3.00
N LEU A 73 21.31 0.07 -2.47
CA LEU A 73 21.99 0.35 -1.22
C LEU A 73 21.29 -0.37 -0.06
N LEU A 74 19.96 -0.32 0.00
CA LEU A 74 19.16 -1.05 0.98
C LEU A 74 19.47 -2.55 0.97
N LYS A 75 19.53 -3.18 -0.22
CA LYS A 75 19.94 -4.58 -0.37
C LYS A 75 21.33 -4.85 0.18
N SER A 76 22.30 -3.97 -0.10
CA SER A 76 23.65 -4.13 0.46
C SER A 76 23.68 -4.04 1.98
N ILE A 77 22.82 -3.24 2.61
CA ILE A 77 22.70 -3.17 4.07
C ILE A 77 22.06 -4.46 4.59
N ALA A 78 20.95 -4.89 4.00
CA ALA A 78 20.26 -6.13 4.39
C ALA A 78 21.16 -7.36 4.30
N GLU A 79 21.95 -7.50 3.23
CA GLU A 79 22.92 -8.60 3.06
C GLU A 79 23.99 -8.63 4.17
N LYS A 80 24.41 -7.46 4.66
CA LYS A 80 25.40 -7.33 5.74
C LYS A 80 24.81 -7.51 7.14
N SER A 81 23.48 -7.53 7.25
CA SER A 81 22.77 -7.56 8.54
C SER A 81 22.68 -8.97 9.17
N GLU A 82 23.23 -10.00 8.53
CA GLU A 82 23.11 -11.40 8.95
C GLU A 82 21.64 -11.85 9.14
N GLY A 83 20.74 -11.36 8.27
CA GLY A 83 19.32 -11.69 8.29
C GLY A 83 18.47 -10.86 9.27
N LYS A 84 19.06 -9.91 10.00
CA LYS A 84 18.35 -9.04 10.94
C LYS A 84 17.56 -7.92 10.27
N VAL A 85 17.88 -7.57 9.03
CA VAL A 85 17.15 -6.60 8.21
C VAL A 85 16.51 -7.36 7.04
N VAL A 86 15.18 -7.44 7.04
CA VAL A 86 14.37 -8.11 6.03
C VAL A 86 13.65 -7.04 5.20
N ILE A 87 13.90 -7.01 3.90
CA ILE A 87 13.21 -6.09 2.98
C ILE A 87 11.93 -6.77 2.53
N LEU A 88 10.78 -6.14 2.78
CA LEU A 88 9.49 -6.67 2.40
C LEU A 88 9.25 -6.54 0.89
N ASP A 89 8.74 -7.60 0.27
CA ASP A 89 8.42 -7.63 -1.16
C ASP A 89 7.08 -6.93 -1.46
N LEU A 90 7.10 -5.60 -1.62
CA LEU A 90 5.94 -4.80 -2.03
C LEU A 90 6.28 -3.72 -3.08
N ILE A 91 5.28 -3.30 -3.87
CA ILE A 91 5.42 -2.17 -4.80
C ILE A 91 5.29 -0.84 -4.06
N CYS A 92 4.16 -0.66 -3.36
CA CYS A 92 3.85 0.44 -2.46
C CYS A 92 2.58 0.10 -1.67
N PHE A 93 2.22 0.88 -0.63
CA PHE A 93 0.99 0.63 0.11
C PHE A 93 -0.27 0.80 -0.77
N GLU A 94 -0.28 1.76 -1.71
CA GLU A 94 -1.43 1.97 -2.59
C GLU A 94 -1.72 0.76 -3.48
N TYR A 95 -0.70 -0.02 -3.83
CA TYR A 95 -0.87 -1.28 -4.55
C TYR A 95 -1.59 -2.34 -3.70
N LEU A 96 -1.30 -2.42 -2.39
CA LEU A 96 -1.99 -3.34 -1.47
C LEU A 96 -3.48 -3.02 -1.38
N ILE A 97 -3.83 -1.73 -1.35
CA ILE A 97 -5.23 -1.30 -1.38
C ILE A 97 -5.86 -1.56 -2.75
N LEU A 98 -5.14 -1.27 -3.85
CA LEU A 98 -5.66 -1.49 -5.20
C LEU A 98 -5.96 -2.95 -5.49
N THR A 99 -5.14 -3.88 -5.01
CA THR A 99 -5.34 -5.31 -5.24
C THR A 99 -6.45 -5.92 -4.40
N PHE A 100 -6.97 -5.18 -3.42
CA PHE A 100 -8.09 -5.65 -2.61
C PHE A 100 -9.35 -5.84 -3.45
N ASP A 101 -9.82 -7.09 -3.55
CA ASP A 101 -10.96 -7.49 -4.39
C ASP A 101 -12.24 -6.73 -4.03
N LYS A 102 -12.41 -6.35 -2.76
CA LYS A 102 -13.59 -5.64 -2.27
C LYS A 102 -13.50 -4.11 -2.33
N LEU A 103 -12.42 -3.55 -2.86
CA LEU A 103 -12.24 -2.10 -2.97
C LEU A 103 -13.44 -1.42 -3.64
N VAL A 104 -13.89 -1.95 -4.79
CA VAL A 104 -15.01 -1.39 -5.55
C VAL A 104 -16.34 -1.48 -4.80
N PRO A 105 -16.80 -2.68 -4.36
CA PRO A 105 -18.08 -2.78 -3.65
C PRO A 105 -18.10 -1.99 -2.33
N TRP A 106 -16.97 -1.88 -1.61
CA TRP A 106 -16.91 -1.14 -0.34
C TRP A 106 -16.92 0.38 -0.52
N THR A 107 -16.19 0.89 -1.52
CA THR A 107 -16.16 2.33 -1.80
C THR A 107 -17.43 2.81 -2.51
N GLY A 108 -18.17 1.91 -3.17
CA GLY A 108 -19.34 2.28 -3.97
C GLY A 108 -18.98 3.19 -5.14
N THR A 109 -17.73 3.14 -5.61
CA THR A 109 -17.26 4.02 -6.68
C THR A 109 -17.98 3.71 -8.00
N GLY A 110 -18.70 4.70 -8.53
CA GLY A 110 -19.40 4.58 -9.82
C GLY A 110 -18.50 4.81 -11.05
N LYS A 111 -17.18 4.92 -10.88
CA LYS A 111 -16.21 5.24 -11.95
C LYS A 111 -15.86 3.98 -12.74
N ALA A 112 -16.79 3.51 -13.58
CA ALA A 112 -16.63 2.29 -14.37
C ALA A 112 -15.38 2.29 -15.26
N ASP A 113 -14.99 3.45 -15.79
CA ASP A 113 -13.75 3.63 -16.55
C ASP A 113 -12.51 3.36 -15.69
N LYS A 114 -12.48 3.86 -14.45
CA LYS A 114 -11.36 3.66 -13.51
C LYS A 114 -11.28 2.24 -12.99
N ILE A 115 -12.41 1.59 -12.80
CA ILE A 115 -12.47 0.17 -12.44
C ILE A 115 -11.84 -0.67 -13.56
N LYS A 116 -12.21 -0.40 -14.82
CA LYS A 116 -11.63 -1.09 -15.97
C LYS A 116 -10.12 -0.85 -16.10
N ILE A 117 -9.69 0.40 -15.94
CA ILE A 117 -8.26 0.78 -15.95
C ILE A 117 -7.49 0.05 -14.84
N ARG A 118 -8.08 -0.09 -13.64
CA ARG A 118 -7.50 -0.88 -12.54
C ARG A 118 -7.30 -2.33 -12.95
N ASP A 119 -8.32 -2.97 -13.51
CA ASP A 119 -8.24 -4.38 -13.87
C ASP A 119 -7.19 -4.62 -14.95
N ASP A 120 -7.11 -3.75 -15.96
CA ASP A 120 -6.10 -3.82 -17.03
C ASP A 120 -4.68 -3.62 -16.48
N ILE A 121 -4.49 -2.62 -15.61
CA ILE A 121 -3.18 -2.34 -14.98
C ILE A 121 -2.75 -3.49 -14.09
N LEU A 122 -3.61 -3.97 -13.20
CA LEU A 122 -3.28 -5.07 -12.27
C LEU A 122 -2.93 -6.35 -13.02
N SER A 123 -3.64 -6.65 -14.11
CA SER A 123 -3.35 -7.80 -14.98
C SER A 123 -2.03 -7.69 -15.74
N ALA A 124 -1.50 -6.46 -15.88
CA ALA A 124 -0.26 -6.16 -16.57
C ALA A 124 0.95 -6.00 -15.61
N ILE A 125 0.77 -6.17 -14.28
CA ILE A 125 1.88 -6.07 -13.33
C ILE A 125 2.80 -7.28 -13.44
N GLU A 126 4.09 -7.03 -13.65
CA GLU A 126 5.16 -8.02 -13.65
C GLU A 126 6.42 -7.41 -13.04
N ASP A 127 7.13 -8.14 -12.17
CA ASP A 127 8.39 -7.68 -11.56
C ASP A 127 8.32 -6.24 -11.01
N HIS A 128 7.23 -5.91 -10.32
CA HIS A 128 6.99 -4.59 -9.70
C HIS A 128 6.88 -3.41 -10.67
N ARG A 129 6.54 -3.68 -11.94
CA ARG A 129 6.22 -2.66 -12.95
C ARG A 129 4.97 -3.02 -13.74
N ILE A 130 4.33 -2.00 -14.29
CA ILE A 130 3.29 -2.20 -15.29
C ILE A 130 3.95 -2.53 -16.63
N ASN A 131 3.67 -3.72 -17.16
CA ASN A 131 4.08 -4.11 -18.51
C ASN A 131 3.11 -3.54 -19.55
N LEU A 132 3.45 -2.37 -20.09
CA LEU A 132 2.63 -1.67 -21.09
C LEU A 132 2.32 -2.50 -22.34
N SER A 133 3.17 -3.48 -22.70
CA SER A 133 2.93 -4.35 -23.86
C SER A 133 1.79 -5.36 -23.66
N LYS A 134 1.33 -5.54 -22.42
CA LYS A 134 0.19 -6.41 -22.07
C LYS A 134 -1.14 -5.65 -22.01
N ILE A 135 -1.13 -4.34 -22.28
CA ILE A 135 -2.31 -3.49 -22.22
C ILE A 135 -2.72 -3.15 -23.65
N ASP A 136 -3.83 -3.74 -24.11
CA ASP A 136 -4.40 -3.46 -25.43
C ASP A 136 -5.46 -2.36 -25.39
N ASP A 137 -6.04 -2.07 -24.22
CA ASP A 137 -7.10 -1.06 -24.08
C ASP A 137 -6.54 0.36 -24.27
N GLU A 138 -7.08 1.06 -25.27
CA GLU A 138 -6.63 2.39 -25.65
C GLU A 138 -6.84 3.41 -24.52
N LYS A 139 -7.92 3.31 -23.75
CA LYS A 139 -8.21 4.26 -22.66
C LYS A 139 -7.24 4.07 -21.50
N THR A 140 -6.90 2.82 -21.18
CA THR A 140 -5.86 2.51 -20.19
C THR A 140 -4.51 3.06 -20.64
N LEU A 141 -4.11 2.86 -21.89
CA LEU A 141 -2.88 3.44 -22.43
C LEU A 141 -2.88 4.98 -22.41
N GLN A 142 -4.00 5.61 -22.77
CA GLN A 142 -4.15 7.07 -22.70
C GLN A 142 -4.06 7.60 -21.26
N TYR A 143 -4.64 6.88 -20.29
CA TYR A 143 -4.52 7.22 -18.86
C TYR A 143 -3.05 7.18 -18.41
N LEU A 144 -2.32 6.12 -18.74
CA LEU A 144 -0.91 5.97 -18.41
C LEU A 144 -0.03 7.03 -19.10
N ALA A 145 -0.34 7.38 -20.35
CA ALA A 145 0.35 8.44 -21.09
C ALA A 145 0.12 9.85 -20.51
N GLY A 146 -0.95 10.05 -19.72
CA GLY A 146 -1.26 11.31 -19.05
C GLY A 146 -0.26 11.70 -17.94
N PHE A 147 0.56 10.77 -17.46
CA PHE A 147 1.52 11.03 -16.39
C PHE A 147 2.78 11.73 -16.91
N LYS A 148 2.90 13.05 -16.65
CA LYS A 148 4.09 13.86 -17.01
C LYS A 148 5.43 13.25 -16.56
N ARG A 149 5.42 12.56 -15.44
CA ARG A 149 6.55 11.79 -14.89
C ARG A 149 5.97 10.47 -14.42
N TYR A 150 6.04 9.49 -15.31
CA TYR A 150 5.53 8.15 -15.10
C TYR A 150 6.37 7.39 -14.06
N SER A 151 5.70 6.70 -13.14
CA SER A 151 6.22 5.57 -12.38
C SER A 151 5.05 4.71 -11.93
N THR A 152 5.30 3.42 -11.71
CA THR A 152 4.27 2.47 -11.27
C THR A 152 3.59 2.95 -9.99
N GLU A 153 4.35 3.37 -8.98
CA GLU A 153 3.84 3.97 -7.74
C GLU A 153 2.91 5.16 -7.98
N ARG A 154 3.26 6.09 -8.88
CA ARG A 154 2.43 7.27 -9.17
C ARG A 154 1.11 6.88 -9.81
N VAL A 155 1.12 5.87 -10.67
CA VAL A 155 -0.09 5.30 -11.28
C VAL A 155 -0.96 4.67 -10.19
N MET A 156 -0.38 3.84 -9.32
CA MET A 156 -1.10 3.22 -8.20
C MET A 156 -1.73 4.27 -7.29
N LYS A 157 -0.96 5.28 -6.91
CA LYS A 157 -1.39 6.39 -6.05
C LYS A 157 -2.52 7.21 -6.65
N SER A 158 -2.43 7.53 -7.94
CA SER A 158 -3.51 8.26 -8.62
C SER A 158 -4.77 7.41 -8.68
N LEU A 159 -4.65 6.16 -9.11
CA LEU A 159 -5.79 5.29 -9.36
C LEU A 159 -6.52 4.91 -8.08
N VAL A 160 -5.79 4.51 -7.02
CA VAL A 160 -6.41 4.25 -5.72
C VAL A 160 -7.11 5.50 -5.22
N GLY A 161 -6.47 6.67 -5.37
CA GLY A 161 -7.00 7.94 -4.93
C GLY A 161 -8.26 8.37 -5.68
N GLU A 162 -8.42 7.95 -6.94
CA GLU A 162 -9.61 8.18 -7.74
C GLU A 162 -10.74 7.20 -7.37
N LEU A 163 -10.41 5.96 -7.01
CA LEU A 163 -11.37 4.94 -6.58
C LEU A 163 -11.84 5.15 -5.13
N THR A 164 -11.02 5.76 -4.29
CA THR A 164 -11.31 6.05 -2.88
C THR A 164 -11.59 7.52 -2.62
N GLU A 165 -11.99 8.31 -3.60
CA GLU A 165 -12.06 9.79 -3.47
C GLU A 165 -13.02 10.28 -2.38
N ASN A 166 -13.97 9.45 -1.92
CA ASN A 166 -14.80 9.78 -0.76
C ASN A 166 -13.94 9.89 0.51
N GLU A 167 -14.03 11.01 1.24
CA GLU A 167 -13.30 11.25 2.50
C GLU A 167 -13.39 10.07 3.48
N LYS A 168 -14.54 9.39 3.54
CA LYS A 168 -14.75 8.24 4.42
C LYS A 168 -13.89 7.01 4.07
N TRP A 169 -13.59 6.80 2.79
CA TRP A 169 -12.76 5.68 2.31
C TRP A 169 -11.39 6.14 1.81
N SER A 170 -11.09 7.43 1.89
CA SER A 170 -9.86 8.02 1.35
C SER A 170 -8.62 7.34 1.89
N VAL A 171 -7.70 6.99 1.00
CA VAL A 171 -6.33 6.61 1.39
C VAL A 171 -5.35 7.78 1.22
N LYS A 172 -5.89 9.00 1.08
CA LYS A 172 -5.15 10.26 1.13
C LYS A 172 -5.40 10.92 2.49
N GLY A 173 -4.34 11.47 3.08
CA GLY A 173 -4.43 12.25 4.32
C GLY A 173 -3.51 11.74 5.42
N SER A 174 -3.70 12.27 6.62
CA SER A 174 -2.93 11.88 7.82
C SER A 174 -3.32 10.51 8.36
N LEU A 175 -4.52 10.03 8.05
CA LEU A 175 -5.05 8.72 8.42
C LEU A 175 -5.73 8.12 7.19
N MET A 176 -5.83 6.78 7.16
CA MET A 176 -6.83 6.13 6.32
C MET A 176 -8.23 6.68 6.66
N GLY A 177 -9.12 6.72 5.69
CA GLY A 177 -10.50 7.11 5.89
C GLY A 177 -11.16 6.23 6.95
N GLU A 178 -12.01 6.83 7.77
CA GLU A 178 -12.60 6.18 8.94
C GLU A 178 -13.29 4.86 8.61
N CYS A 179 -13.77 4.71 7.38
CA CYS A 179 -14.51 3.53 6.98
C CYS A 179 -13.72 2.27 6.76
N TRP A 180 -12.40 2.37 6.68
CA TRP A 180 -11.55 1.19 6.71
C TRP A 180 -11.57 0.50 8.07
N TYR A 181 -11.67 1.25 9.17
CA TYR A 181 -11.34 0.75 10.51
C TYR A 181 -12.34 1.14 11.63
N LYS A 182 -13.42 1.85 11.31
CA LYS A 182 -14.55 2.11 12.21
C LYS A 182 -15.85 1.53 11.66
N ASP A 183 -16.77 1.26 12.56
CA ASP A 183 -18.15 0.89 12.25
C ASP A 183 -18.79 2.05 11.48
N CYS A 184 -18.96 1.87 10.19
CA CYS A 184 -19.46 2.92 9.33
C CYS A 184 -20.04 2.32 8.04
N CYS A 185 -20.76 3.17 7.30
CA CYS A 185 -21.11 2.97 5.90
C CYS A 185 -22.01 1.76 5.60
N ILE A 186 -22.94 1.42 6.48
CA ILE A 186 -24.21 0.85 6.04
C ILE A 186 -25.14 2.04 5.76
N SER A 187 -25.58 2.21 4.52
CA SER A 187 -26.31 3.40 4.08
C SER A 187 -27.67 3.55 4.78
N GLU A 188 -27.78 4.44 5.77
CA GLU A 188 -29.08 4.90 6.32
C GLU A 188 -29.66 6.10 5.53
N HIS A 189 -28.91 6.64 4.56
CA HIS A 189 -29.30 7.81 3.76
C HIS A 189 -29.08 7.57 2.26
N PRO A 190 -30.10 7.09 1.53
CA PRO A 190 -30.01 6.81 0.09
C PRO A 190 -29.70 8.05 -0.77
N ASP A 191 -29.94 9.25 -0.25
CA ASP A 191 -29.93 10.48 -1.04
C ASP A 191 -28.59 11.24 -1.02
N ASN A 192 -27.67 10.93 -0.09
CA ASN A 192 -26.36 11.59 -0.04
C ASN A 192 -25.42 10.90 0.96
N LEU A 193 -24.68 9.89 0.50
CA LEU A 193 -23.28 9.62 0.86
C LEU A 193 -22.82 8.36 0.11
N ARG A 194 -21.73 8.49 -0.65
CA ARG A 194 -21.12 7.42 -1.46
C ARG A 194 -20.42 6.37 -0.59
N CYS A 195 -21.14 5.80 0.36
CA CYS A 195 -20.75 4.56 1.01
C CYS A 195 -21.10 3.42 0.05
N GLY A 196 -20.16 2.52 -0.22
CA GLY A 196 -20.51 1.26 -0.84
C GLY A 196 -21.28 0.37 0.12
N GLU A 197 -21.46 -0.88 -0.25
CA GLU A 197 -22.17 -1.89 0.52
C GLU A 197 -21.17 -2.94 1.00
N PRO A 198 -20.32 -2.63 2.01
CA PRO A 198 -19.43 -3.63 2.57
C PRO A 198 -20.24 -4.78 3.18
N GLU A 199 -19.74 -6.00 3.08
CA GLU A 199 -20.43 -7.18 3.61
C GLU A 199 -20.42 -7.22 5.15
N VAL A 200 -19.57 -6.40 5.78
CA VAL A 200 -19.43 -6.28 7.22
C VAL A 200 -19.42 -4.80 7.63
N GLU A 201 -20.11 -4.50 8.73
CA GLU A 201 -20.14 -3.15 9.30
C GLU A 201 -18.90 -2.85 10.13
N ASP A 202 -18.50 -3.83 10.93
CA ASP A 202 -17.46 -3.72 11.96
C ASP A 202 -16.12 -3.27 11.36
N GLY A 203 -15.56 -2.20 11.91
CA GLY A 203 -14.31 -1.62 11.44
C GLY A 203 -13.13 -2.57 11.54
N SER A 204 -13.06 -3.36 12.62
CA SER A 204 -11.98 -4.32 12.82
C SER A 204 -12.08 -5.47 11.84
N GLU A 205 -13.30 -5.95 11.57
CA GLU A 205 -13.54 -7.02 10.60
C GLU A 205 -13.22 -6.57 9.17
N LYS A 206 -13.57 -5.32 8.80
CA LYS A 206 -13.14 -4.75 7.50
C LYS A 206 -11.62 -4.76 7.35
N MET A 207 -10.89 -4.30 8.38
CA MET A 207 -9.43 -4.37 8.36
C MET A 207 -8.92 -5.82 8.34
N ARG A 208 -9.55 -6.76 9.05
CA ARG A 208 -9.18 -8.19 9.00
C ARG A 208 -9.33 -8.76 7.59
N MET A 209 -10.42 -8.45 6.90
CA MET A 209 -10.64 -8.89 5.51
C MET A 209 -9.60 -8.28 4.55
N LEU A 210 -9.26 -7.00 4.69
CA LEU A 210 -8.17 -6.38 3.93
C LEU A 210 -6.82 -7.04 4.23
N ILE A 211 -6.53 -7.30 5.50
CA ILE A 211 -5.31 -7.98 5.96
C ILE A 211 -5.20 -9.38 5.36
N GLN A 212 -6.32 -10.10 5.26
CA GLN A 212 -6.38 -11.45 4.70
C GLN A 212 -6.30 -11.50 3.17
N SER A 213 -6.31 -10.35 2.48
CA SER A 213 -6.14 -10.31 1.03
C SER A 213 -4.79 -10.87 0.61
N GLU A 214 -4.74 -11.51 -0.57
CA GLU A 214 -3.55 -12.23 -1.07
C GLU A 214 -2.29 -11.35 -1.06
N SER A 215 -2.39 -10.13 -1.59
CA SER A 215 -1.25 -9.22 -1.68
C SER A 215 -0.76 -8.76 -0.31
N VAL A 216 -1.65 -8.53 0.66
CA VAL A 216 -1.25 -8.16 2.02
C VAL A 216 -0.64 -9.37 2.74
N GLN A 217 -1.27 -10.54 2.69
CA GLN A 217 -0.73 -11.76 3.29
C GLN A 217 0.64 -12.14 2.74
N LYS A 218 0.87 -11.95 1.43
CA LYS A 218 2.20 -12.16 0.82
C LYS A 218 3.28 -11.32 1.50
N VAL A 219 2.96 -10.08 1.86
CA VAL A 219 3.88 -9.19 2.58
C VAL A 219 4.00 -9.60 4.05
N LEU A 220 2.88 -9.85 4.73
CA LEU A 220 2.88 -10.13 6.17
C LEU A 220 3.53 -11.48 6.53
N ASN A 221 3.47 -12.48 5.64
CA ASN A 221 4.15 -13.76 5.83
C ASN A 221 5.68 -13.68 5.84
N GLN A 222 6.25 -12.51 5.55
CA GLN A 222 7.69 -12.23 5.64
C GLN A 222 8.10 -11.65 7.02
N ILE A 223 7.13 -11.42 7.93
CA ILE A 223 7.28 -10.80 9.27
C ILE A 223 7.09 -11.84 10.38
#